data_AF-A0A1V5IS43-F1
#
_entry.id   AF-A0A1V5IS43-F1
#
_cell.length_a   1.000
_cell.length_b   1.000
_cell.length_c   1.000
_cell.angle_alpha   90.00
_cell.angle_beta   90.00
_cell.angle_gamma   90.00
#
_symmetry.space_group_name_H-M   'P 1'
#
loop_
_entity.id
_entity.type
_entity.pdbx_description
1 polymer ?
#
loop_
_entity_poly.entity_id
_entity_poly.type
_entity_poly.pdbx_seq_one_letter_code
_entity_poly.pdbx_strand_id
1 'polypeptide(L)'
;MTQVLVAYGSRYGTTREVAESVAATLQERGVSAEAKPAREVRSLDGYDGVVLGTPLYLGMVHRDVRALLERNREALAERTLAVFALGPIKAEDGLDASREQLFTALAKTPAPTPVATGVFVGAYDPARLGLRDRLLAALPASPLHGEPAHDERDWEAIRRWAIELSDRLH
;
A
#
# COMPACT_ATOMS: atom_id res chain seq x y z
N MET A 1 10.66 8.11 -21.16
CA MET A 1 10.40 6.87 -20.40
C MET A 1 9.74 7.32 -19.12
N THR A 2 8.54 6.85 -18.81
CA THR A 2 7.81 7.29 -17.61
C THR A 2 8.57 6.84 -16.36
N GLN A 3 8.87 7.81 -15.48
CA GLN A 3 9.51 7.59 -14.19
C GLN A 3 8.45 7.52 -13.09
N VAL A 4 8.38 6.41 -12.36
CA VAL A 4 7.33 6.16 -11.36
C VAL A 4 7.93 5.83 -9.99
N LEU A 5 7.44 6.53 -8.97
CA LEU A 5 7.78 6.23 -7.58
C LEU A 5 6.70 5.35 -6.95
N VAL A 6 7.06 4.16 -6.49
CA VAL A 6 6.21 3.33 -5.63
C VAL A 6 6.56 3.58 -4.16
N ALA A 7 5.93 4.58 -3.56
CA ALA A 7 6.17 4.94 -2.16
C ALA A 7 5.26 4.15 -1.21
N TYR A 8 5.81 3.55 -0.16
CA TYR A 8 5.04 2.70 0.75
C TYR A 8 5.23 2.99 2.24
N GLY A 9 4.16 2.82 3.02
CA GLY A 9 4.23 2.65 4.46
C GLY A 9 4.18 1.16 4.80
N SER A 10 5.04 0.68 5.69
CA SER A 10 4.98 -0.71 6.13
C SER A 10 5.49 -0.86 7.55
N ARG A 11 4.74 -1.60 8.38
CA ARG A 11 5.13 -1.91 9.76
C ARG A 11 5.89 -3.24 9.87
N TYR A 12 5.40 -4.28 9.18
CA TYR A 12 5.91 -5.65 9.27
C TYR A 12 6.33 -6.27 7.92
N GLY A 13 6.49 -5.43 6.89
CA GLY A 13 7.07 -5.84 5.60
C GLY A 13 6.07 -6.23 4.51
N THR A 14 4.84 -6.61 4.85
CA THR A 14 3.85 -7.07 3.87
C THR A 14 3.61 -6.05 2.75
N THR A 15 3.34 -4.79 3.09
CA THR A 15 3.13 -3.71 2.10
C THR A 15 4.41 -3.39 1.31
N ARG A 16 5.59 -3.56 1.91
CA ARG A 16 6.87 -3.40 1.20
C ARG A 16 7.00 -4.45 0.09
N GLU A 17 6.76 -5.71 0.42
CA GLU A 17 6.87 -6.82 -0.53
C GLU A 17 5.89 -6.62 -1.71
N VAL A 18 4.67 -6.15 -1.44
CA VAL A 18 3.72 -5.78 -2.50
C VAL A 18 4.20 -4.58 -3.32
N ALA A 19 4.74 -3.53 -2.68
CA ALA A 19 5.30 -2.37 -3.39
C ALA A 19 6.46 -2.75 -4.32
N GLU A 20 7.37 -3.61 -3.85
CA GLU A 20 8.49 -4.14 -4.62
C GLU A 20 7.99 -4.97 -5.81
N SER A 21 6.99 -5.83 -5.61
CA SER A 21 6.36 -6.60 -6.69
C SER A 21 5.66 -5.71 -7.72
N VAL A 22 4.99 -4.64 -7.29
CA VAL A 22 4.35 -3.66 -8.18
C VAL A 22 5.42 -2.93 -9.01
N ALA A 23 6.49 -2.45 -8.37
CA ALA A 23 7.58 -1.78 -9.07
C ALA A 23 8.25 -2.70 -10.10
N ALA A 24 8.53 -3.96 -9.74
CA ALA A 24 9.08 -4.96 -10.67
C ALA A 24 8.13 -5.22 -11.85
N THR A 25 6.83 -5.36 -11.59
CA THR A 25 5.84 -5.57 -12.67
C THR A 25 5.77 -4.36 -13.61
N LEU A 26 5.82 -3.13 -13.09
CA LEU A 26 5.86 -1.92 -13.91
C LEU A 26 7.13 -1.87 -14.79
N GLN A 27 8.29 -2.26 -14.24
CA GLN A 27 9.54 -2.36 -14.99
C GLN A 27 9.46 -3.37 -16.15
N GLU A 28 8.85 -4.53 -15.92
CA GLU A 28 8.60 -5.53 -16.97
C GLU A 28 7.70 -4.99 -18.10
N ARG A 29 6.87 -3.98 -17.80
CA ARG A 29 6.01 -3.28 -18.76
C ARG A 29 6.66 -2.06 -19.40
N GLY A 30 7.95 -1.80 -19.14
CA GLY A 30 8.72 -0.71 -19.73
C GLY A 30 8.59 0.64 -19.02
N VAL A 31 7.95 0.67 -17.84
CA VAL A 31 7.89 1.85 -16.96
C VAL A 31 9.08 1.83 -16.01
N SER A 32 9.86 2.90 -15.92
CA SER A 32 10.97 2.98 -14.98
C SER A 32 10.43 3.26 -13.58
N ALA A 33 10.21 2.19 -12.80
CA ALA A 33 9.67 2.28 -11.45
C ALA A 33 10.72 1.98 -10.37
N GLU A 34 10.60 2.59 -9.19
CA GLU A 34 11.36 2.20 -8.00
C GLU A 34 10.50 2.23 -6.74
N ALA A 35 10.75 1.31 -5.81
CA ALA A 35 10.03 1.22 -4.53
C ALA A 35 10.82 1.86 -3.38
N LYS A 36 10.21 2.78 -2.63
CA LYS A 36 10.84 3.46 -1.49
C LYS A 36 9.90 3.54 -0.27
N PRO A 37 10.42 3.41 0.97
CA PRO A 37 9.67 3.78 2.16
C PRO A 37 9.21 5.25 2.09
N ALA A 38 7.93 5.53 2.33
CA ALA A 38 7.37 6.88 2.24
C ALA A 38 8.09 7.91 3.14
N ARG A 39 8.62 7.46 4.29
CA ARG A 39 9.42 8.29 5.20
C ARG A 39 10.76 8.74 4.60
N GLU A 40 11.27 8.04 3.60
CA GLU A 40 12.56 8.31 2.94
C GLU A 40 12.40 9.19 1.69
N VAL A 41 11.18 9.37 1.20
CA VAL A 41 10.87 10.21 0.04
C VAL A 41 10.96 11.70 0.42
N ARG A 42 11.97 12.39 -0.12
CA ARG A 42 12.21 13.81 0.15
C ARG A 42 11.61 14.76 -0.89
N SER A 43 11.57 14.34 -2.15
CA SER A 43 10.97 15.08 -3.27
C SER A 43 10.32 14.12 -4.26
N LEU A 44 9.37 14.64 -5.05
CA LEU A 44 8.75 13.96 -6.19
C LEU A 44 9.28 14.48 -7.55
N ASP A 45 10.31 15.32 -7.53
CA ASP A 45 10.94 15.84 -8.74
C ASP A 45 11.50 14.70 -9.59
N GLY A 46 11.26 14.76 -10.90
CA GLY A 46 11.71 13.75 -11.86
C GLY A 46 10.85 12.48 -11.93
N TYR A 47 9.77 12.38 -11.14
CA TYR A 47 8.74 11.35 -11.36
C TYR A 47 7.52 11.95 -12.06
N ASP A 48 7.03 11.21 -13.05
CA ASP A 48 5.81 11.51 -13.79
C ASP A 48 4.56 10.95 -13.07
N GLY A 49 4.76 9.86 -12.30
CA GLY A 49 3.70 9.20 -11.54
C GLY A 49 4.13 8.71 -10.17
N VAL A 50 3.15 8.59 -9.27
CA VAL A 50 3.34 8.08 -7.90
C VAL A 50 2.31 7.00 -7.59
N VAL A 51 2.78 5.86 -7.12
CA VAL A 51 1.95 4.78 -6.58
C VAL A 51 2.15 4.72 -5.07
N LEU A 52 1.08 4.88 -4.30
CA LEU A 52 1.14 4.84 -2.84
C LEU A 52 0.65 3.52 -2.28
N GLY A 53 1.50 2.83 -1.52
CA GLY A 53 1.17 1.59 -0.82
C GLY A 53 0.96 1.81 0.68
N THR A 54 -0.17 1.37 1.23
CA THR A 54 -0.43 1.49 2.68
C THR A 54 -1.08 0.23 3.27
N PRO A 55 -0.72 -0.21 4.48
CA PRO A 55 -1.61 -1.05 5.26
C PRO A 55 -2.83 -0.25 5.73
N LEU A 56 -3.97 -0.92 5.91
CA LEU A 56 -5.13 -0.41 6.63
C LEU A 56 -5.13 -1.03 8.02
N TYR A 57 -4.61 -0.28 8.99
CA TYR A 57 -4.71 -0.65 10.40
C TYR A 57 -5.80 0.18 11.05
N LEU A 58 -6.83 -0.48 11.59
CA LEU A 58 -7.98 0.19 12.22
C LEU A 58 -8.63 1.25 11.31
N GLY A 59 -8.73 0.95 10.00
CA GLY A 59 -9.30 1.86 9.00
C GLY A 59 -8.47 3.11 8.68
N MET A 60 -7.21 3.17 9.14
CA MET A 60 -6.33 4.30 8.90
C MET A 60 -5.22 3.96 7.90
N VAL A 61 -4.95 4.91 7.01
CA VAL A 61 -3.74 4.94 6.18
C VAL A 61 -2.52 5.13 7.08
N HIS A 62 -1.42 4.48 6.71
CA HIS A 62 -0.16 4.54 7.43
C HIS A 62 0.35 5.98 7.55
N ARG A 63 0.81 6.36 8.75
CA ARG A 63 1.21 7.74 9.08
C ARG A 63 2.24 8.33 8.09
N ASP A 64 3.21 7.53 7.65
CA ASP A 64 4.27 8.01 6.75
C ASP A 64 3.72 8.28 5.33
N VAL A 65 2.71 7.51 4.89
CA VAL A 65 2.04 7.72 3.60
C VAL A 65 1.16 8.96 3.67
N ARG A 66 0.40 9.11 4.77
CA ARG A 66 -0.36 10.34 5.05
C ARG A 66 0.55 11.57 5.07
N ALA A 67 1.68 11.52 5.76
CA ALA A 67 2.63 12.63 5.83
C ALA A 67 3.24 12.96 4.46
N LEU A 68 3.47 11.96 3.61
CA LEU A 68 3.92 12.18 2.23
C LEU A 68 2.83 12.88 1.40
N LEU A 69 1.58 12.42 1.48
CA LEU A 69 0.42 13.03 0.82
C LEU A 69 0.24 14.50 1.21
N GLU A 70 0.28 14.78 2.52
CA GLU A 70 0.13 16.13 3.06
C GLU A 70 1.27 17.06 2.64
N ARG A 71 2.52 16.57 2.68
CA ARG A 71 3.70 17.37 2.31
C ARG A 71 3.80 17.67 0.81
N ASN A 72 3.36 16.76 -0.04
CA ASN A 72 3.56 16.84 -1.50
C ASN A 72 2.27 17.10 -2.28
N ARG A 73 1.23 17.63 -1.62
CA ARG A 73 -0.09 17.83 -2.22
C ARG A 73 -0.04 18.51 -3.59
N GLU A 74 0.65 19.64 -3.70
CA GLU A 74 0.73 20.43 -4.93
C GLU A 74 1.47 19.66 -6.02
N ALA A 75 2.61 19.06 -5.69
CA ALA A 75 3.37 18.24 -6.62
C ALA A 75 2.58 17.00 -7.11
N LEU A 76 1.76 16.39 -6.25
CA LEU A 76 0.91 15.27 -6.63
C LEU A 76 -0.23 15.69 -7.57
N ALA A 77 -0.70 16.94 -7.51
CA ALA A 77 -1.77 17.42 -8.40
C ALA A 77 -1.34 17.49 -9.87
N GLU A 78 -0.03 17.56 -10.11
CA GLU A 78 0.58 17.61 -11.45
C GLU A 78 1.01 16.22 -11.95
N ARG A 79 0.76 15.14 -11.19
CA ARG A 79 1.27 13.80 -11.45
C ARG A 79 0.17 12.76 -11.43
N THR A 80 0.38 11.67 -12.15
CA THR A 80 -0.54 10.53 -12.09
C THR A 80 -0.40 9.83 -10.74
N LEU A 81 -1.50 9.79 -9.97
CA LEU A 81 -1.54 9.15 -8.66
C LEU A 81 -2.30 7.82 -8.74
N ALA A 82 -1.72 6.74 -8.22
CA ALA A 82 -2.41 5.49 -7.93
C ALA A 82 -2.21 5.12 -6.46
N VAL A 83 -3.13 4.35 -5.89
CA VAL A 83 -3.05 3.94 -4.48
C VAL A 83 -3.40 2.47 -4.36
N PHE A 84 -2.63 1.71 -3.58
CA PHE A 84 -3.05 0.40 -3.13
C PHE A 84 -3.01 0.28 -1.62
N ALA A 85 -3.91 -0.54 -1.08
CA ALA A 85 -4.02 -0.80 0.33
C ALA A 85 -3.99 -2.29 0.66
N LEU A 86 -3.41 -2.65 1.80
CA LEU A 86 -3.46 -4.00 2.34
C LEU A 86 -4.37 -4.10 3.55
N GLY A 87 -5.28 -5.07 3.52
CA GLY A 87 -6.19 -5.45 4.59
C GLY A 87 -7.44 -6.10 4.01
N PRO A 88 -8.08 -7.09 4.67
CA PRO A 88 -7.77 -7.81 5.92
C PRO A 88 -6.55 -8.75 5.79
N ILE A 89 -6.28 -9.60 6.79
CA ILE A 89 -5.19 -10.61 6.73
C ILE A 89 -5.65 -12.00 6.24
N LYS A 90 -6.97 -12.25 6.20
CA LYS A 90 -7.57 -13.46 5.66
C LYS A 90 -8.46 -13.13 4.47
N ALA A 91 -8.46 -13.95 3.44
CA ALA A 91 -9.29 -13.73 2.26
C ALA A 91 -10.80 -13.86 2.56
N GLU A 92 -11.16 -14.72 3.51
CA GLU A 92 -12.56 -14.97 3.91
C GLU A 92 -13.27 -13.74 4.50
N ASP A 93 -12.51 -12.81 5.09
CA ASP A 93 -13.02 -11.55 5.64
C ASP A 93 -13.49 -10.57 4.54
N GLY A 94 -13.14 -10.85 3.27
CA GLY A 94 -13.49 -10.03 2.12
C GLY A 94 -12.76 -8.68 2.08
N LEU A 95 -12.91 -7.95 0.97
CA LEU A 95 -12.18 -6.70 0.73
C LEU A 95 -13.07 -5.45 0.73
N ASP A 96 -14.39 -5.60 0.82
CA ASP A 96 -15.33 -4.49 0.65
C ASP A 96 -15.22 -3.44 1.76
N ALA A 97 -15.15 -3.87 3.01
CA ALA A 97 -14.92 -2.97 4.13
C ALA A 97 -13.57 -2.23 4.01
N SER A 98 -12.51 -2.92 3.56
CA SER A 98 -11.19 -2.30 3.31
C SER A 98 -11.23 -1.28 2.17
N ARG A 99 -12.02 -1.53 1.12
CA ARG A 99 -12.24 -0.56 0.03
C ARG A 99 -12.92 0.69 0.55
N GLU A 100 -14.00 0.55 1.31
CA GLU A 100 -14.70 1.69 1.92
C GLU A 100 -13.80 2.49 2.87
N GLN A 101 -12.98 1.81 3.68
CA GLN A 101 -12.00 2.44 4.55
C GLN A 101 -10.97 3.24 3.75
N LEU A 102 -10.42 2.67 2.66
CA LEU A 102 -9.48 3.38 1.79
C LEU A 102 -10.13 4.62 1.18
N PHE A 103 -11.32 4.50 0.60
CA PHE A 103 -12.03 5.63 0.00
C PHE A 103 -12.33 6.72 1.02
N THR A 104 -12.77 6.33 2.22
CA THR A 104 -13.03 7.27 3.33
C THR A 104 -11.75 7.99 3.76
N ALA A 105 -10.62 7.28 3.85
CA ALA A 105 -9.35 7.88 4.23
C ALA A 105 -8.80 8.82 3.16
N LEU A 106 -8.95 8.47 1.88
CA LEU A 106 -8.57 9.31 0.76
C LEU A 106 -9.44 10.57 0.69
N ALA A 107 -10.76 10.46 0.88
CA ALA A 107 -11.67 11.61 0.90
C ALA A 107 -11.36 12.60 2.03
N LYS A 108 -10.81 12.12 3.16
CA LYS A 108 -10.35 12.94 4.29
C LYS A 108 -8.93 13.51 4.10
N THR A 109 -8.27 13.19 3.01
CA THR A 109 -6.92 13.65 2.72
C THR A 109 -7.00 14.61 1.54
N PRO A 110 -6.30 15.76 1.58
CA PRO A 110 -6.35 16.74 0.51
C PRO A 110 -5.50 16.31 -0.71
N ALA A 111 -5.63 15.06 -1.15
CA ALA A 111 -4.90 14.48 -2.27
C ALA A 111 -5.72 14.53 -3.56
N PRO A 112 -5.09 14.53 -4.75
CA PRO A 112 -5.77 14.30 -6.01
C PRO A 112 -6.51 12.96 -6.03
N THR A 113 -7.54 12.86 -6.85
CA THR A 113 -8.24 11.58 -7.07
C THR A 113 -7.29 10.59 -7.77
N PRO A 114 -7.05 9.40 -7.20
CA PRO A 114 -6.21 8.41 -7.86
C PRO A 114 -6.84 7.89 -9.16
N VAL A 115 -6.04 7.68 -10.20
CA VAL A 115 -6.47 7.07 -11.47
C VAL A 115 -6.76 5.57 -11.34
N ALA A 116 -6.24 4.95 -10.28
CA ALA A 116 -6.48 3.56 -9.93
C ALA A 116 -6.35 3.37 -8.41
N THR A 117 -7.24 2.54 -7.86
CA THR A 117 -7.13 2.02 -6.49
C THR A 117 -7.06 0.50 -6.51
N GLY A 118 -6.24 -0.08 -5.63
CA GLY A 118 -6.13 -1.52 -5.41
C GLY A 118 -6.32 -1.83 -3.93
N VAL A 119 -7.01 -2.92 -3.59
CA VAL A 119 -7.09 -3.41 -2.21
C VAL A 119 -6.82 -4.90 -2.23
N PHE A 120 -5.87 -5.34 -1.41
CA PHE A 120 -5.41 -6.72 -1.38
C PHE A 120 -5.36 -7.23 0.06
N VAL A 121 -5.41 -8.55 0.22
CA VAL A 121 -5.18 -9.21 1.51
C VAL A 121 -3.75 -8.93 1.99
N GLY A 122 -3.53 -8.88 3.30
CA GLY A 122 -2.21 -8.81 3.91
C GLY A 122 -1.77 -10.19 4.42
N ALA A 123 -0.47 -10.38 4.61
CA ALA A 123 0.08 -11.52 5.33
C ALA A 123 0.22 -11.23 6.82
N TYR A 124 0.09 -12.27 7.63
CA TYR A 124 0.31 -12.23 9.08
C TYR A 124 1.44 -13.18 9.48
N ASP A 125 2.38 -12.66 10.26
CA ASP A 125 3.49 -13.44 10.80
C ASP A 125 3.78 -12.97 12.24
N PRO A 126 3.42 -13.76 13.28
CA PRO A 126 3.65 -13.40 14.67
C PRO A 126 5.15 -13.26 15.01
N ALA A 127 6.04 -13.89 14.24
CA ALA A 127 7.48 -13.78 14.44
C ALA A 127 8.01 -12.40 14.02
N ARG A 128 7.34 -11.71 13.09
CA ARG A 128 7.69 -10.34 12.65
C ARG A 128 7.19 -9.24 13.60
N LEU A 129 6.25 -9.56 14.49
CA LEU A 129 5.68 -8.57 15.40
C LEU A 129 6.72 -8.02 16.38
N GLY A 130 6.69 -6.71 16.60
CA GLY A 130 7.44 -6.07 17.67
C GLY A 130 6.89 -6.45 19.04
N LEU A 131 7.70 -6.30 20.10
CA LEU A 131 7.37 -6.75 21.47
C LEU A 131 5.97 -6.31 21.95
N ARG A 132 5.62 -5.04 21.73
CA ARG A 132 4.32 -4.49 22.15
C ARG A 132 3.15 -5.14 21.43
N ASP A 133 3.22 -5.25 20.11
CA ASP A 133 2.13 -5.83 19.31
C ASP A 133 2.03 -7.35 19.52
N ARG A 134 3.16 -8.03 19.74
CA ARG A 134 3.18 -9.44 20.12
C ARG A 134 2.47 -9.68 21.45
N LEU A 135 2.70 -8.81 22.44
CA LEU A 135 2.00 -8.87 23.73
C LEU A 135 0.49 -8.67 23.55
N LEU A 136 0.07 -7.70 22.73
CA LEU A 136 -1.35 -7.46 22.44
C LEU A 136 -2.00 -8.63 21.68
N ALA A 137 -1.31 -9.21 20.71
CA ALA A 137 -1.77 -10.40 19.99
C ALA A 137 -1.93 -11.63 20.90
N ALA A 138 -1.12 -11.72 21.97
CA ALA A 138 -1.21 -12.82 22.94
C ALA A 138 -2.37 -12.71 23.93
N LEU A 139 -3.11 -11.59 23.98
CA LEU A 139 -4.27 -11.45 24.86
C LEU A 139 -5.48 -12.25 24.34
N PRO A 140 -6.24 -12.98 25.19
CA PRO A 140 -7.41 -13.76 24.75
C PRO A 140 -8.51 -12.96 24.05
N ALA A 141 -8.60 -11.66 24.33
CA ALA A 141 -9.57 -10.76 23.69
C ALA A 141 -9.12 -10.26 22.30
N SER A 142 -7.91 -10.60 21.87
CA SER A 142 -7.37 -10.18 20.58
C SER A 142 -7.91 -11.07 19.47
N PRO A 143 -8.33 -10.51 18.32
CA PRO A 143 -8.70 -11.31 17.15
C PRO A 143 -7.51 -12.08 16.55
N LEU A 144 -6.28 -11.78 16.98
CA LEU A 144 -5.05 -12.45 16.56
C LEU A 144 -4.59 -13.51 17.59
N HIS A 145 -5.36 -13.76 18.65
CA HIS A 145 -4.98 -14.69 19.70
C HIS A 145 -4.91 -16.13 19.16
N GLY A 146 -3.73 -16.73 19.22
CA GLY A 146 -3.50 -18.08 18.70
C GLY A 146 -3.47 -18.17 17.18
N GLU A 147 -3.49 -17.04 16.46
CA GLU A 147 -3.46 -17.00 15.01
C GLU A 147 -2.07 -17.44 14.49
N PRO A 148 -1.97 -18.49 13.65
CA PRO A 148 -0.70 -18.91 13.07
C PRO A 148 -0.23 -17.95 11.97
N ALA A 149 1.05 -18.08 11.58
CA ALA A 149 1.54 -17.39 10.40
C ALA A 149 0.80 -17.87 9.14
N HIS A 150 0.33 -16.94 8.33
CA HIS A 150 -0.35 -17.22 7.07
C HIS A 150 -0.15 -16.08 6.06
N ASP A 151 -0.20 -16.44 4.79
CA ASP A 151 -0.14 -15.50 3.68
C ASP A 151 -1.15 -15.93 2.62
N GLU A 152 -2.25 -15.19 2.55
CA GLU A 152 -3.35 -15.42 1.60
C GLU A 152 -3.37 -14.34 0.49
N ARG A 153 -2.25 -13.65 0.28
CA ARG A 153 -2.13 -12.70 -0.82
C ARG A 153 -2.28 -13.40 -2.16
N ASP A 154 -3.24 -12.92 -2.96
CA ASP A 154 -3.31 -13.23 -4.37
C ASP A 154 -2.29 -12.39 -5.15
N TRP A 155 -1.09 -12.95 -5.31
CA TRP A 155 0.00 -12.34 -6.05
C TRP A 155 -0.30 -12.17 -7.54
N GLU A 156 -1.16 -13.02 -8.11
CA GLU A 156 -1.58 -12.87 -9.50
C GLU A 156 -2.50 -11.67 -9.66
N ALA A 157 -3.43 -11.45 -8.72
CA ALA A 157 -4.27 -10.26 -8.69
C ALA A 157 -3.44 -8.96 -8.50
N ILE A 158 -2.43 -8.98 -7.63
CA ILE A 158 -1.49 -7.85 -7.45
C ILE A 158 -0.77 -7.54 -8.76
N ARG A 159 -0.22 -8.57 -9.42
CA ARG A 159 0.47 -8.45 -10.71
C ARG A 159 -0.47 -7.92 -11.80
N ARG A 160 -1.68 -8.47 -11.90
CA ARG A 160 -2.70 -8.04 -12.88
C ARG A 160 -3.05 -6.58 -12.71
N TRP A 161 -3.28 -6.14 -11.48
CA TRP A 161 -3.53 -4.73 -11.17
C TRP A 161 -2.35 -3.83 -11.56
N ALA A 162 -1.11 -4.26 -11.31
CA ALA A 162 0.07 -3.50 -11.71
C ALA A 162 0.24 -3.43 -13.24
N ILE A 163 -0.13 -4.48 -13.98
CA ILE A 163 -0.16 -4.46 -15.45
C ILE A 163 -1.23 -3.47 -15.95
N GLU A 164 -2.45 -3.53 -15.43
CA GLU A 164 -3.51 -2.58 -15.81
C GLU A 164 -3.15 -1.13 -15.45
N LEU A 165 -2.40 -0.95 -14.36
CA LEU A 165 -1.88 0.34 -13.95
C LEU A 165 -0.82 0.87 -14.92
N SER A 166 0.03 0.02 -15.51
CA SER A 166 1.06 0.49 -16.44
C SER A 166 0.43 1.30 -17.56
N ASP A 167 -0.70 0.83 -18.12
CA ASP A 167 -1.39 1.46 -19.24
C ASP A 167 -1.98 2.85 -18.89
N ARG A 168 -2.13 3.16 -17.60
CA ARG A 168 -2.63 4.45 -17.09
C ARG A 168 -1.53 5.42 -16.66
N LEU A 169 -0.27 4.96 -16.65
CA LEU A 169 0.91 5.75 -16.28
C LEU A 169 1.64 6.32 -17.51
N HIS A 170 1.11 6.10 -18.72
CA HIS A 170 1.63 6.64 -19.98
C HIS A 170 1.07 8.03 -20.30
#